data_AF-A0A1G2VIG5-F1
#
_entry.id   AF-A0A1G2VIG5-F1
#
_cell.length_a   1.000
_cell.length_b   1.000
_cell.length_c   1.000
_cell.angle_alpha   90.00
_cell.angle_beta   90.00
_cell.angle_gamma   90.00
#
_symmetry.space_group_name_H-M   'P 1'
#
loop_
_entity.id
_entity.type
_entity.pdbx_description
1 polymer ?
#
loop_
_entity_poly.entity_id
_entity_poly.type
_entity_poly.pdbx_seq_one_letter_code
_entity_poly.pdbx_strand_id
1 'polypeptide(L)'
;MFGVILGSIIAAGIAGLIIRYTLDRNGSYLSITWTEYAIGMSVISLVLAPLTAKIGWGMAKNNNVTFREYWNGSETGVVWEKIPCSRDGPCYWEYDCDSYPCNPHPCNCDSEGKNCSTCWDTCYHDCPYCDEEWTFVVNTTLDPFTIAANRFPYHPDLRRWRKQKAVPQNIIDRAGVGVPDFWRDAKARIDSALPGPVTKRNNYENYILASDLTILKQYSSQIDRFVSRHLLPSPQSGIHNFYWADKISFVGFRPSNANTWQMSLNYLNAALGPELQGDLHLVIAKSEEIVRAPDEYILALKAHWQNRTVFGRDALSKNSIIVVLGTQDGERVLWGRATTGMPFGNDQMLVALQNDLKGVRLDPDSVIGSMRAELLPGAKIRTVHGTGVLEIVLWGLKNPATKFQRVSMTANNIDDFGGGFLYLKSEIQLTGGQRAAIVFVTFLVCMIVWVVFVRVGERTWRSSN
;
A
#
# COMPACT_ATOMS: atom_id res chain seq x y z
N MET A 1 25.02 -0.95 13.86
CA MET A 1 24.41 -0.13 14.94
C MET A 1 25.48 0.66 15.70
N PHE A 2 26.50 0.02 16.28
CA PHE A 2 27.55 0.71 17.05
C PHE A 2 28.20 1.90 16.31
N GLY A 3 28.62 1.73 15.05
CA GLY A 3 29.21 2.83 14.26
C GLY A 3 28.26 4.01 14.02
N VAL A 4 26.93 3.78 13.96
CA VAL A 4 25.92 4.84 13.83
C VAL A 4 25.81 5.63 15.13
N ILE A 5 25.77 4.94 16.27
CA ILE A 5 25.76 5.56 17.60
C ILE A 5 27.02 6.40 17.79
N LEU A 6 28.19 5.80 17.57
CA LEU A 6 29.48 6.47 17.73
C LEU A 6 29.61 7.70 16.82
N GLY A 7 29.27 7.57 15.54
CA GLY A 7 29.29 8.68 14.59
C GLY A 7 28.40 9.83 15.02
N SER A 8 27.22 9.53 15.57
CA SER A 8 26.29 10.55 16.07
C SER A 8 26.81 11.25 17.33
N ILE A 9 27.40 10.50 18.26
CA ILE A 9 28.01 11.05 19.48
C ILE A 9 29.16 11.99 19.13
N ILE A 10 30.05 11.59 18.22
CA ILE A 10 31.18 12.42 17.78
C ILE A 10 30.67 13.70 17.11
N ALA A 11 29.73 13.60 16.17
CA ALA A 11 29.16 14.75 15.49
C ALA A 11 28.49 15.73 16.47
N ALA A 12 27.67 15.22 17.39
CA ALA A 12 26.99 16.04 18.39
C ALA A 12 27.98 16.69 19.37
N GLY A 13 29.03 15.99 19.79
CA GLY A 13 30.07 16.54 20.65
C GLY A 13 30.88 17.65 20.00
N ILE A 14 31.29 17.46 18.73
CA ILE A 14 31.96 18.51 17.95
C ILE A 14 31.07 19.74 17.82
N ALA A 15 29.77 19.57 17.55
CA ALA A 15 28.83 20.68 17.50
C ALA A 15 28.69 21.42 18.85
N GLY A 16 28.64 20.68 19.96
CA GLY A 16 28.65 21.27 21.30
C GLY A 16 29.91 22.10 21.58
N LEU A 17 31.08 21.62 21.17
CA LEU A 17 32.34 22.36 21.28
C LEU A 17 32.35 23.63 20.43
N ILE A 18 31.85 23.57 19.18
CA ILE A 18 31.75 24.73 18.30
C ILE A 18 30.79 25.77 18.88
N ILE A 19 29.61 25.36 19.35
CA ILE A 19 28.62 26.26 19.98
C ILE A 19 29.28 26.96 21.16
N ARG A 20 29.91 26.20 22.05
CA ARG A 20 30.59 26.75 23.22
C ARG A 20 31.69 27.74 22.84
N TYR A 21 32.59 27.36 21.94
CA TYR A 21 33.68 28.23 21.48
C TYR A 21 33.16 29.53 20.85
N THR A 22 32.08 29.46 20.08
CA THR A 22 31.47 30.62 19.42
C THR A 22 30.83 31.56 20.45
N LEU A 23 30.12 31.02 21.43
CA LEU A 23 29.50 31.80 22.50
C LEU A 23 30.56 32.48 23.39
N ASP A 24 31.61 31.75 23.77
CA ASP A 24 32.73 32.27 24.57
C ASP A 24 33.47 33.39 23.84
N ARG A 25 33.71 33.24 22.53
CA ARG A 25 34.38 34.24 21.70
C ARG A 25 33.56 35.52 21.50
N ASN A 26 32.24 35.39 21.40
CA ASN A 26 31.34 36.53 21.20
C ASN A 26 30.98 37.25 22.51
N GLY A 27 31.51 36.80 23.66
CA GLY A 27 31.20 37.41 24.96
C GLY A 27 29.72 37.32 25.34
N SER A 28 29.01 36.31 24.81
CA SER A 28 27.59 36.09 25.07
C SER A 28 27.37 35.76 26.54
N TYR A 29 26.30 36.32 27.14
CA TYR A 29 25.83 35.94 28.48
C TYR A 29 25.28 34.50 28.54
N LEU A 30 24.96 33.92 27.37
CA LEU A 30 24.65 32.52 27.19
C LEU A 30 25.97 31.79 26.93
N SER A 31 26.47 31.03 27.90
CA SER A 31 27.70 30.22 27.79
C SER A 31 27.40 28.79 28.22
N ILE A 32 28.05 27.80 27.61
CA ILE A 32 28.01 26.40 28.07
C ILE A 32 29.25 26.15 28.93
N THR A 33 29.08 25.79 30.20
CA THR A 33 30.21 25.45 31.07
C THR A 33 30.81 24.08 30.70
N TRP A 34 32.03 23.81 31.13
CA TRP A 34 32.63 22.47 30.94
C TRP A 34 31.83 21.37 31.64
N THR A 35 31.22 21.68 32.79
CA THR A 35 30.34 20.77 33.54
C THR A 35 29.09 20.46 32.73
N GLU A 36 28.42 21.47 32.18
CA GLU A 36 27.25 21.30 31.32
C GLU A 36 27.58 20.55 30.03
N TYR A 37 28.75 20.82 29.44
CA TYR A 37 29.23 20.06 28.29
C TYR A 37 29.43 18.59 28.64
N ALA A 38 30.04 18.27 29.79
CA ALA A 38 30.24 16.89 30.24
C ALA A 38 28.90 16.17 30.54
N ILE A 39 27.96 16.85 31.20
CA ILE A 39 26.61 16.33 31.46
C ILE A 39 25.87 16.10 30.14
N GLY A 40 25.88 17.08 29.23
CA GLY A 40 25.27 16.99 27.91
C GLY A 40 25.84 15.83 27.10
N MET A 41 27.16 15.66 27.08
CA MET A 41 27.81 14.52 26.44
C MET A 41 27.43 13.18 27.07
N SER A 42 27.26 13.12 28.40
CA SER A 42 26.81 11.91 29.10
C SER A 42 25.36 11.55 28.72
N VAL A 43 24.45 12.53 28.68
CA VAL A 43 23.06 12.34 28.24
C VAL A 43 22.98 11.90 26.78
N ILE A 44 23.76 12.54 25.90
CA ILE A 44 23.83 12.20 24.48
C ILE A 44 24.33 10.76 24.30
N SER A 45 25.43 10.39 24.96
CA SER A 45 26.10 9.10 24.76
C SER A 45 25.36 7.92 25.39
N LEU A 46 24.76 8.09 26.56
CA LEU A 46 24.10 7.00 27.30
C LEU A 46 22.62 6.85 26.97
N VAL A 47 21.94 7.94 26.58
CA VAL A 47 20.48 7.96 26.42
C VAL A 47 20.08 8.28 25.00
N LEU A 48 20.33 9.50 24.52
CA LEU A 48 19.72 9.99 23.29
C LEU A 48 20.24 9.26 22.05
N ALA A 49 21.56 9.12 21.90
CA ALA A 49 22.14 8.47 20.74
C ALA A 49 21.78 6.97 20.67
N PRO A 50 21.91 6.17 21.76
CA PRO A 50 21.46 4.78 21.73
C PRO A 50 19.96 4.63 21.45
N LEU A 51 19.10 5.45 22.08
CA LEU A 51 17.64 5.34 21.94
C LEU A 51 17.19 5.70 20.52
N THR A 52 17.60 6.87 20.01
CA THR A 52 17.22 7.31 18.67
C THR A 52 17.81 6.41 17.59
N ALA A 53 19.06 5.94 17.74
CA ALA A 53 19.65 5.00 16.79
C ALA A 53 18.92 3.65 16.81
N LYS A 54 18.47 3.16 17.98
CA LYS A 54 17.67 1.93 18.09
C LYS A 54 16.31 2.09 17.40
N ILE A 55 15.62 3.21 17.61
CA ILE A 55 14.35 3.53 16.94
C ILE A 55 14.56 3.62 15.42
N GLY A 56 15.53 4.42 14.98
CA GLY A 56 15.85 4.57 13.56
C GLY A 56 16.26 3.26 12.90
N TRP A 57 17.03 2.42 13.60
CA TRP A 57 17.41 1.09 13.13
C TRP A 57 16.18 0.17 12.99
N GLY A 58 15.28 0.17 13.97
CA GLY A 58 14.03 -0.59 13.93
C GLY A 58 13.14 -0.16 12.76
N MET A 59 12.94 1.15 12.59
CA MET A 59 12.15 1.71 11.48
C MET A 59 12.75 1.38 10.11
N ALA A 60 14.06 1.57 9.93
CA ALA A 60 14.73 1.27 8.67
C ALA A 60 14.69 -0.23 8.34
N LYS A 61 14.85 -1.09 9.34
CA LYS A 61 14.75 -2.53 9.18
C LYS A 61 13.33 -2.97 8.83
N ASN A 62 12.33 -2.44 9.53
CA ASN A 62 10.91 -2.69 9.22
C ASN A 62 10.59 -2.24 7.79
N ASN A 63 11.04 -1.05 7.40
CA ASN A 63 10.90 -0.55 6.04
C ASN A 63 11.52 -1.46 4.96
N ASN A 64 12.65 -2.11 5.27
CA ASN A 64 13.31 -3.03 4.34
C ASN A 64 12.63 -4.40 4.23
N VAL A 65 11.85 -4.80 5.24
CA VAL A 65 11.05 -6.04 5.20
C VAL A 65 9.64 -5.82 4.68
N THR A 66 9.17 -4.58 4.56
CA THR A 66 7.81 -4.31 4.08
C THR A 66 7.71 -4.40 2.56
N PHE A 67 6.90 -5.33 2.09
CA PHE A 67 6.52 -5.51 0.69
C PHE A 67 5.01 -5.41 0.53
N ARG A 68 4.53 -5.39 -0.71
CA ARG A 68 3.11 -5.38 -1.01
C ARG A 68 2.65 -6.74 -1.52
N GLU A 69 1.48 -7.16 -1.05
CA GLU A 69 0.77 -8.33 -1.55
C GLU A 69 -0.65 -7.93 -1.98
N TYR A 70 -1.25 -8.77 -2.81
CA TYR A 70 -2.66 -8.63 -3.16
C TYR A 70 -3.51 -9.45 -2.21
N TRP A 71 -4.52 -8.79 -1.65
CA TRP A 71 -5.63 -9.42 -0.95
C TRP A 71 -6.81 -9.44 -1.89
N ASN A 72 -7.45 -10.59 -2.00
CA ASN A 72 -8.55 -10.81 -2.91
C ASN A 72 -9.81 -11.17 -2.11
N GLY A 73 -10.96 -10.74 -2.62
CA GLY A 73 -12.24 -10.90 -1.94
C GLY A 73 -13.39 -10.59 -2.89
N SER A 74 -14.59 -10.38 -2.33
CA SER A 74 -15.81 -10.10 -3.08
C SER A 74 -16.57 -8.91 -2.51
N GLU A 75 -17.40 -8.30 -3.33
CA GLU A 75 -18.39 -7.31 -2.89
C GLU A 75 -19.40 -7.96 -1.93
N THR A 76 -19.84 -7.23 -0.90
CA THR A 76 -20.78 -7.73 0.11
C THR A 76 -22.02 -6.85 0.25
N GLY A 77 -21.97 -5.62 -0.25
CA GLY A 77 -23.11 -4.71 -0.25
C GLY A 77 -22.78 -3.36 -0.85
N VAL A 78 -23.79 -2.51 -0.96
CA VAL A 78 -23.63 -1.13 -1.41
C VAL A 78 -24.39 -0.19 -0.48
N VAL A 79 -23.81 0.99 -0.25
CA VAL A 79 -24.41 2.06 0.55
C VAL A 79 -24.50 3.30 -0.31
N TRP A 80 -25.69 3.87 -0.36
CA TRP A 80 -25.95 5.21 -0.89
C TRP A 80 -26.41 6.07 0.29
N GLU A 81 -25.50 6.91 0.75
CA GLU A 81 -25.75 7.86 1.83
C GLU A 81 -26.17 9.20 1.23
N LYS A 82 -27.28 9.74 1.73
CA LYS A 82 -27.74 11.10 1.41
C LYS A 82 -27.51 11.95 2.65
N ILE A 83 -26.60 12.92 2.51
CA ILE A 83 -26.17 13.82 3.56
C ILE A 83 -27.05 15.07 3.47
N PRO A 84 -27.98 15.31 4.40
CA PRO A 84 -28.77 16.53 4.41
C PRO A 84 -27.87 17.73 4.76
N CYS A 85 -27.96 18.79 3.97
CA CYS A 85 -27.13 19.96 4.16
C CYS A 85 -27.82 21.02 5.01
N SER A 86 -27.05 21.67 5.88
CA SER A 86 -27.46 22.81 6.68
C SER A 86 -26.37 23.88 6.66
N ARG A 87 -26.72 25.11 7.07
CA ARG A 87 -25.73 26.16 7.33
C ARG A 87 -24.76 25.69 8.42
N ASP A 88 -23.47 25.96 8.23
CA ASP A 88 -22.35 25.51 9.07
C ASP A 88 -22.41 23.98 9.34
N GLY A 89 -22.88 23.25 8.33
CA GLY A 89 -23.31 21.86 8.43
C GLY A 89 -22.31 20.83 7.90
N PRO A 90 -22.76 19.60 7.62
CA PRO A 90 -21.88 18.49 7.26
C PRO A 90 -21.48 18.43 5.78
N CYS A 91 -22.03 19.29 4.93
CA CYS A 91 -21.81 19.23 3.48
C CYS A 91 -20.50 19.90 3.09
N TYR A 92 -19.85 19.37 2.05
CA TYR A 92 -18.50 19.76 1.67
C TYR A 92 -18.47 20.95 0.70
N TRP A 93 -19.47 21.06 -0.17
CA TRP A 93 -19.50 22.12 -1.17
C TRP A 93 -20.32 23.30 -0.68
N GLU A 94 -19.60 24.33 -0.23
CA GLU A 94 -20.15 25.51 0.42
C GLU A 94 -19.67 26.84 -0.18
N TYR A 95 -20.31 27.92 0.25
CA TYR A 95 -19.95 29.30 -0.04
C TYR A 95 -20.30 30.22 1.13
N ASP A 96 -19.54 31.30 1.25
CA ASP A 96 -19.77 32.39 2.18
C ASP A 96 -21.10 33.10 1.85
N CYS A 97 -22.06 33.03 2.76
CA CYS A 97 -23.40 33.56 2.54
C CYS A 97 -23.69 34.81 3.36
N ASP A 98 -24.00 34.65 4.65
CA ASP A 98 -24.45 35.72 5.53
C ASP A 98 -23.31 36.13 6.45
N SER A 99 -23.00 37.43 6.47
CA SER A 99 -22.01 37.97 7.39
C SER A 99 -22.54 38.04 8.81
N TYR A 100 -21.69 37.78 9.80
CA TYR A 100 -22.00 37.98 11.21
C TYR A 100 -20.77 38.54 11.96
N PRO A 101 -20.98 39.31 13.04
CA PRO A 101 -19.88 39.78 13.87
C PRO A 101 -19.24 38.62 14.62
N CYS A 102 -17.92 38.52 14.55
CA CYS A 102 -17.12 37.50 15.24
C CYS A 102 -15.87 38.13 15.89
N ASN A 103 -15.14 37.36 16.70
CA ASN A 103 -13.87 37.75 17.30
C ASN A 103 -13.88 39.15 17.94
N PRO A 104 -14.61 39.33 19.06
CA PRO A 104 -14.66 40.63 19.73
C PRO A 104 -13.25 41.01 20.20
N HIS A 105 -12.80 42.22 19.84
CA HIS A 105 -11.49 42.72 20.21
C HIS A 105 -11.55 44.21 20.60
N PRO A 106 -10.64 44.67 21.49
CA PRO A 106 -10.59 46.07 21.88
C PRO A 106 -10.13 46.95 20.69
N CYS A 107 -10.84 48.04 20.46
CA CYS A 107 -10.53 49.05 19.46
C CYS A 107 -10.86 50.44 19.98
N ASN A 108 -10.42 51.50 19.28
CA ASN A 108 -10.70 52.89 19.66
C ASN A 108 -10.40 53.18 21.14
N CYS A 109 -9.26 52.69 21.64
CA CYS A 109 -8.85 52.92 23.00
C CYS A 109 -8.37 54.37 23.21
N ASP A 110 -8.55 54.90 24.42
CA ASP A 110 -7.88 56.14 24.83
C ASP A 110 -6.34 56.02 24.79
N SER A 111 -5.64 57.14 24.92
CA SER A 111 -4.17 57.20 24.87
C SER A 111 -3.48 56.37 25.96
N GLU A 112 -4.21 55.91 26.97
CA GLU A 112 -3.71 55.03 28.04
C GLU A 112 -4.08 53.56 27.83
N GLY A 113 -4.85 53.22 26.79
CA GLY A 113 -5.28 51.85 26.49
C GLY A 113 -6.33 51.29 27.46
N LYS A 114 -6.98 52.14 28.26
CA LYS A 114 -7.86 51.71 29.37
C LYS A 114 -9.34 51.74 29.01
N ASN A 115 -9.76 52.70 28.20
CA ASN A 115 -11.15 52.81 27.73
C ASN A 115 -11.23 52.44 26.24
N CYS A 116 -11.39 51.14 25.95
CA CYS A 116 -11.56 50.62 24.60
C CYS A 116 -13.03 50.34 24.29
N SER A 117 -13.44 50.60 23.05
CA SER A 117 -14.68 50.03 22.49
C SER A 117 -14.45 48.58 22.08
N THR A 118 -15.51 47.77 22.01
CA THR A 118 -15.43 46.43 21.41
C THR A 118 -15.74 46.51 19.93
N CYS A 119 -14.74 46.24 19.09
CA CYS A 119 -14.93 46.00 17.66
C CYS A 119 -15.12 44.50 17.41
N TRP A 120 -15.70 44.20 16.26
CA TRP A 120 -15.96 42.84 15.80
C TRP A 120 -15.41 42.69 14.39
N ASP A 121 -14.81 41.54 14.11
CA ASP A 121 -14.49 41.15 12.76
C ASP A 121 -15.79 40.75 12.01
N THR A 122 -15.77 40.85 10.68
CA THR A 122 -16.85 40.33 9.84
C THR A 122 -16.50 38.91 9.41
N CYS A 123 -17.17 37.92 10.00
CA CYS A 123 -17.13 36.54 9.55
C CYS A 123 -18.31 36.24 8.63
N TYR A 124 -18.26 35.11 7.93
CA TYR A 124 -19.35 34.61 7.09
C TYR A 124 -19.70 33.20 7.50
N HIS A 125 -20.98 32.87 7.42
CA HIS A 125 -21.44 31.49 7.55
C HIS A 125 -21.10 30.68 6.31
N ASP A 126 -20.86 29.39 6.51
CA ASP A 126 -20.65 28.43 5.43
C ASP A 126 -22.00 27.85 5.01
N CYS A 127 -22.46 28.21 3.82
CA CYS A 127 -23.73 27.76 3.29
C CYS A 127 -23.54 26.75 2.16
N PRO A 128 -24.24 25.61 2.19
CA PRO A 128 -24.10 24.60 1.15
C PRO A 128 -24.71 25.07 -0.18
N TYR A 129 -24.18 24.58 -1.30
CA TYR A 129 -24.77 24.86 -2.62
C TYR A 129 -26.08 24.09 -2.84
N CYS A 130 -26.16 22.84 -2.40
CA CYS A 130 -27.34 21.97 -2.53
C CYS A 130 -27.95 21.64 -1.15
N ASP A 131 -29.21 21.21 -1.14
CA ASP A 131 -29.93 20.78 0.06
C ASP A 131 -29.49 19.40 0.58
N GLU A 132 -28.82 18.63 -0.27
CA GLU A 132 -28.20 17.35 0.06
C GLU A 132 -26.96 17.07 -0.80
N GLU A 133 -26.06 16.24 -0.29
CA GLU A 133 -24.93 15.66 -1.01
C GLU A 133 -24.96 14.12 -0.89
N TRP A 134 -24.41 13.41 -1.86
CA TRP A 134 -24.48 11.95 -1.95
C TRP A 134 -23.10 11.30 -1.85
N THR A 135 -22.99 10.30 -0.98
CA THR A 135 -21.80 9.45 -0.84
C THR A 135 -22.15 8.00 -1.20
N PHE A 136 -21.28 7.38 -1.99
CA PHE A 136 -21.46 6.07 -2.59
C PHE A 136 -20.34 5.15 -2.17
N VAL A 137 -20.66 4.12 -1.39
CA VAL A 137 -19.72 3.14 -0.86
C VAL A 137 -20.09 1.74 -1.33
N VAL A 138 -19.09 0.94 -1.67
CA VAL A 138 -19.22 -0.50 -1.89
C VAL A 138 -18.55 -1.22 -0.71
N ASN A 139 -19.34 -2.01 0.02
CA ASN A 139 -18.83 -2.87 1.08
C ASN A 139 -18.25 -4.15 0.45
N THR A 140 -17.16 -4.67 1.02
CA THR A 140 -16.47 -5.86 0.52
C THR A 140 -16.08 -6.79 1.67
N THR A 141 -15.58 -7.98 1.35
CA THR A 141 -14.99 -8.89 2.35
C THR A 141 -13.62 -8.42 2.86
N LEU A 142 -13.05 -7.37 2.27
CA LEU A 142 -11.78 -6.78 2.68
C LEU A 142 -12.05 -5.51 3.50
N ASP A 143 -12.38 -4.42 2.81
CA ASP A 143 -12.68 -3.11 3.39
C ASP A 143 -13.75 -2.40 2.54
N PRO A 144 -14.47 -1.41 3.10
CA PRO A 144 -15.35 -0.56 2.29
C PRO A 144 -14.55 0.33 1.33
N PHE A 145 -15.04 0.47 0.10
CA PHE A 145 -14.48 1.35 -0.92
C PHE A 145 -15.44 2.51 -1.20
N THR A 146 -14.99 3.73 -0.93
CA THR A 146 -15.73 4.94 -1.33
C THR A 146 -15.54 5.17 -2.83
N ILE A 147 -16.60 5.00 -3.60
CA ILE A 147 -16.59 5.16 -5.06
C ILE A 147 -16.65 6.63 -5.42
N ALA A 148 -17.48 7.38 -4.70
CA ALA A 148 -17.51 8.83 -4.75
C ALA A 148 -18.10 9.36 -3.45
N ALA A 149 -17.62 10.53 -3.02
CA ALA A 149 -18.13 11.23 -1.86
C ALA A 149 -18.62 12.61 -2.27
N ASN A 150 -19.60 13.14 -1.52
CA ASN A 150 -20.06 14.52 -1.62
C ASN A 150 -20.47 14.92 -3.06
N ARG A 151 -21.09 13.99 -3.81
CA ARG A 151 -21.60 14.29 -5.15
C ARG A 151 -22.89 15.08 -5.04
N PHE A 152 -23.19 15.91 -6.02
CA PHE A 152 -24.51 16.51 -6.09
C PHE A 152 -25.57 15.52 -6.59
N PRO A 153 -26.85 15.75 -6.23
CA PRO A 153 -27.98 15.07 -6.85
C PRO A 153 -28.01 15.23 -8.37
N TYR A 154 -28.86 14.43 -9.03
CA TYR A 154 -29.23 14.72 -10.41
C TYR A 154 -29.88 16.11 -10.48
N HIS A 155 -29.39 16.96 -11.40
CA HIS A 155 -29.82 18.35 -11.55
C HIS A 155 -29.62 19.20 -10.28
N PRO A 156 -28.37 19.52 -9.90
CA PRO A 156 -28.06 20.29 -8.68
C PRO A 156 -28.85 21.61 -8.57
N ASP A 157 -29.12 22.27 -9.69
CA ASP A 157 -29.86 23.52 -9.70
C ASP A 157 -31.33 23.42 -9.23
N LEU A 158 -31.94 22.23 -9.34
CA LEU A 158 -33.28 21.98 -8.79
C LEU A 158 -33.25 21.67 -7.30
N ARG A 159 -32.07 21.40 -6.75
CA ARG A 159 -31.81 21.01 -5.35
C ARG A 159 -30.97 22.06 -4.63
N ARG A 160 -30.96 23.30 -5.10
CA ARG A 160 -30.23 24.40 -4.46
C ARG A 160 -30.71 24.61 -3.04
N TRP A 161 -29.77 24.78 -2.10
CA TRP A 161 -30.12 25.12 -0.73
C TRP A 161 -30.78 26.52 -0.63
N ARG A 162 -30.26 27.51 -1.40
CA ARG A 162 -30.93 28.80 -1.64
C ARG A 162 -31.35 28.91 -3.10
N LYS A 163 -32.65 29.14 -3.34
CA LYS A 163 -33.21 29.29 -4.70
C LYS A 163 -32.46 30.29 -5.59
N GLN A 164 -31.98 31.39 -5.01
CA GLN A 164 -31.32 32.49 -5.72
C GLN A 164 -29.82 32.26 -5.95
N LYS A 165 -29.19 31.29 -5.27
CA LYS A 165 -27.76 30.99 -5.45
C LYS A 165 -27.62 29.81 -6.39
N ALA A 166 -27.17 30.07 -7.62
CA ALA A 166 -26.85 29.02 -8.57
C ALA A 166 -25.62 28.22 -8.10
N VAL A 167 -25.57 26.94 -8.47
CA VAL A 167 -24.38 26.11 -8.25
C VAL A 167 -23.40 26.41 -9.38
N PRO A 168 -22.20 26.92 -9.10
CA PRO A 168 -21.24 27.24 -10.15
C PRO A 168 -20.82 25.99 -10.92
N GLN A 169 -20.70 26.08 -12.25
CA GLN A 169 -20.38 24.92 -13.10
C GLN A 169 -19.04 24.26 -12.71
N ASN A 170 -18.03 25.05 -12.36
CA ASN A 170 -16.75 24.52 -11.90
C ASN A 170 -16.86 23.70 -10.60
N ILE A 171 -17.85 23.99 -9.75
CA ILE A 171 -18.13 23.19 -8.54
C ILE A 171 -18.89 21.92 -8.93
N ILE A 172 -19.85 22.01 -9.86
CA ILE A 172 -20.54 20.83 -10.43
C ILE A 172 -19.54 19.85 -11.05
N ASP A 173 -18.58 20.33 -11.84
CA ASP A 173 -17.59 19.49 -12.51
C ASP A 173 -16.66 18.79 -11.51
N ARG A 174 -16.34 19.45 -10.38
CA ARG A 174 -15.49 18.89 -9.32
C ARG A 174 -16.24 17.90 -8.42
N ALA A 175 -17.46 18.22 -8.03
CA ALA A 175 -18.32 17.34 -7.23
C ALA A 175 -18.76 16.12 -8.03
N GLY A 176 -19.04 16.33 -9.32
CA GLY A 176 -19.82 15.44 -10.15
C GLY A 176 -21.29 15.37 -9.72
N VAL A 177 -22.11 14.78 -10.58
CA VAL A 177 -23.57 14.66 -10.37
C VAL A 177 -24.03 13.22 -10.42
N GLY A 178 -25.08 12.92 -9.68
CA GLY A 178 -25.80 11.66 -9.80
C GLY A 178 -25.00 10.45 -9.30
N VAL A 179 -25.52 9.26 -9.66
CA VAL A 179 -24.96 7.97 -9.23
C VAL A 179 -23.80 7.57 -10.16
N PRO A 180 -22.59 7.28 -9.64
CA PRO A 180 -21.46 6.80 -10.44
C PRO A 180 -21.75 5.46 -11.12
N ASP A 181 -21.29 5.31 -12.36
CA ASP A 181 -21.47 4.09 -13.16
C ASP A 181 -20.96 2.84 -12.45
N PHE A 182 -19.75 2.92 -11.89
CA PHE A 182 -19.12 1.81 -11.18
C PHE A 182 -19.95 1.33 -9.97
N TRP A 183 -20.51 2.27 -9.19
CA TRP A 183 -21.36 1.92 -8.05
C TRP A 183 -22.69 1.31 -8.52
N ARG A 184 -23.26 1.83 -9.62
CA ARG A 184 -24.47 1.27 -10.21
C ARG A 184 -24.26 -0.17 -10.69
N ASP A 185 -23.12 -0.46 -11.30
CA ASP A 185 -22.78 -1.81 -11.75
C ASP A 185 -22.55 -2.76 -10.56
N ALA A 186 -21.90 -2.29 -9.49
CA ALA A 186 -21.76 -3.04 -8.24
C ALA A 186 -23.13 -3.31 -7.58
N LYS A 187 -24.02 -2.30 -7.57
CA LYS A 187 -25.38 -2.47 -7.08
C LYS A 187 -26.12 -3.54 -7.88
N ALA A 188 -26.05 -3.51 -9.21
CA ALA A 188 -26.71 -4.51 -10.06
C ALA A 188 -26.21 -5.93 -9.78
N ARG A 189 -24.89 -6.09 -9.58
CA ARG A 189 -24.29 -7.37 -9.15
C ARG A 189 -24.83 -7.84 -7.81
N ILE A 190 -24.82 -6.98 -6.80
CA ILE A 190 -25.33 -7.28 -5.44
C ILE A 190 -26.83 -7.61 -5.46
N ASP A 191 -27.64 -6.84 -6.19
CA ASP A 191 -29.09 -7.07 -6.32
C ASP A 191 -29.39 -8.42 -7.00
N SER A 192 -28.51 -8.86 -7.91
CA SER A 192 -28.60 -10.18 -8.57
C SER A 192 -27.97 -11.32 -7.75
N ALA A 193 -27.49 -11.05 -6.54
CA ALA A 193 -26.75 -11.98 -5.67
C ALA A 193 -25.46 -12.58 -6.31
N LEU A 194 -24.89 -11.89 -7.30
CA LEU A 194 -23.67 -12.27 -8.03
C LEU A 194 -22.59 -11.20 -7.81
N PRO A 195 -22.01 -11.10 -6.60
CA PRO A 195 -21.05 -10.05 -6.25
C PRO A 195 -19.81 -10.08 -7.15
N GLY A 196 -19.25 -8.90 -7.42
CA GLY A 196 -18.03 -8.75 -8.20
C GLY A 196 -16.75 -9.07 -7.40
N PRO A 197 -15.64 -9.36 -8.10
CA PRO A 197 -14.36 -9.61 -7.48
C PRO A 197 -13.70 -8.29 -7.02
N VAL A 198 -12.98 -8.36 -5.91
CA VAL A 198 -12.32 -7.23 -5.27
C VAL A 198 -10.86 -7.58 -5.01
N THR A 199 -9.95 -6.69 -5.38
CA THR A 199 -8.53 -6.79 -5.06
C THR A 199 -8.07 -5.52 -4.34
N LYS A 200 -7.37 -5.70 -3.22
CA LYS A 200 -6.70 -4.64 -2.46
C LYS A 200 -5.21 -4.92 -2.37
N ARG A 201 -4.38 -3.87 -2.37
CA ARG A 201 -2.96 -3.99 -2.02
C ARG A 201 -2.78 -3.79 -0.53
N ASN A 202 -2.08 -4.72 0.12
CA ASN A 202 -1.72 -4.60 1.53
C ASN A 202 -0.20 -4.72 1.73
N ASN A 203 0.30 -4.18 2.83
CA ASN A 203 1.69 -4.31 3.21
C ASN A 203 1.88 -5.57 4.08
N TYR A 204 2.98 -6.27 3.87
CA TYR A 204 3.35 -7.44 4.67
C TYR A 204 4.86 -7.54 4.85
N GLU A 205 5.31 -8.33 5.82
CA GLU A 205 6.73 -8.59 6.05
C GLU A 205 7.22 -9.80 5.23
N ASN A 206 8.27 -9.60 4.41
CA ASN A 206 8.93 -10.68 3.67
C ASN A 206 10.45 -10.70 3.92
N TYR A 207 10.92 -11.60 4.77
CA TYR A 207 12.34 -11.74 5.10
C TYR A 207 13.18 -12.37 3.98
N ILE A 208 12.59 -13.20 3.10
CA ILE A 208 13.30 -13.83 1.99
C ILE A 208 13.70 -12.78 0.96
N LEU A 209 12.74 -11.94 0.56
CA LEU A 209 13.00 -10.82 -0.33
C LEU A 209 13.92 -9.79 0.35
N ALA A 210 13.70 -9.53 1.65
CA ALA A 210 14.46 -8.54 2.40
C ALA A 210 15.95 -8.88 2.57
N SER A 211 16.29 -10.14 2.79
CA SER A 211 17.66 -10.55 3.10
C SER A 211 18.55 -10.44 1.87
N ASP A 212 19.76 -9.92 2.06
CA ASP A 212 20.72 -9.68 0.97
C ASP A 212 21.47 -10.95 0.55
N LEU A 213 21.61 -11.94 1.46
CA LEU A 213 22.59 -13.02 1.35
C LEU A 213 21.99 -14.43 1.15
N THR A 214 20.66 -14.56 0.99
CA THR A 214 20.04 -15.89 1.02
C THR A 214 20.28 -16.70 -0.25
N ILE A 215 20.58 -17.98 -0.06
CA ILE A 215 20.50 -19.04 -1.07
C ILE A 215 19.06 -19.28 -1.58
N LEU A 216 18.06 -18.68 -0.91
CA LEU A 216 16.64 -18.86 -1.23
C LEU A 216 16.18 -17.90 -2.33
N LYS A 217 16.98 -16.87 -2.66
CA LYS A 217 16.75 -16.02 -3.82
C LYS A 217 16.89 -16.85 -5.09
N GLN A 218 15.96 -16.67 -6.00
CA GLN A 218 16.04 -17.27 -7.32
C GLN A 218 16.95 -16.45 -8.21
N TYR A 219 17.87 -17.14 -8.89
CA TYR A 219 18.77 -16.54 -9.86
C TYR A 219 18.55 -17.21 -11.21
N SER A 220 18.60 -16.42 -12.28
CA SER A 220 18.59 -16.93 -13.64
C SER A 220 19.51 -16.08 -14.50
N SER A 221 20.44 -16.74 -15.20
CA SER A 221 21.30 -16.10 -16.20
C SER A 221 20.56 -15.71 -17.48
N GLN A 222 19.30 -16.14 -17.64
CA GLN A 222 18.49 -15.90 -18.82
C GLN A 222 17.65 -14.61 -18.74
N ILE A 223 17.68 -13.88 -17.61
CA ILE A 223 16.87 -12.67 -17.42
C ILE A 223 17.18 -11.65 -18.52
N ASP A 224 18.44 -11.28 -18.72
CA ASP A 224 18.83 -10.27 -19.71
C ASP A 224 18.43 -10.65 -21.14
N ARG A 225 18.52 -11.94 -21.46
CA ARG A 225 18.08 -12.48 -22.75
C ARG A 225 16.58 -12.31 -22.96
N PHE A 226 15.75 -12.69 -22.00
CA PHE A 226 14.29 -12.56 -22.14
C PHE A 226 13.79 -11.11 -22.01
N VAL A 227 14.45 -10.29 -21.18
CA VAL A 227 14.13 -8.84 -21.04
C VAL A 227 14.43 -8.09 -22.34
N SER A 228 15.62 -8.28 -22.93
CA SER A 228 15.99 -7.59 -24.19
C SER A 228 15.05 -7.91 -25.36
N ARG A 229 14.36 -9.06 -25.30
CA ARG A 229 13.38 -9.50 -26.29
C ARG A 229 11.93 -9.18 -25.92
N HIS A 230 11.70 -8.46 -24.81
CA HIS A 230 10.37 -8.11 -24.31
C HIS A 230 9.48 -9.33 -24.04
N LEU A 231 10.11 -10.43 -23.61
CA LEU A 231 9.43 -11.69 -23.33
C LEU A 231 9.07 -11.85 -21.84
N LEU A 232 9.67 -11.08 -20.92
CA LEU A 232 9.26 -11.05 -19.52
C LEU A 232 8.26 -9.91 -19.29
N PRO A 233 6.98 -10.19 -19.03
CA PRO A 233 6.04 -9.16 -18.59
C PRO A 233 6.46 -8.65 -17.20
N SER A 234 6.05 -7.43 -16.86
CA SER A 234 6.18 -6.93 -15.49
C SER A 234 5.10 -7.56 -14.59
N PRO A 235 5.37 -7.78 -13.28
CA PRO A 235 4.31 -8.15 -12.36
C PRO A 235 3.29 -7.02 -12.27
N GLN A 236 2.01 -7.38 -12.12
CA GLN A 236 0.95 -6.38 -11.94
C GLN A 236 1.23 -5.56 -10.69
N SER A 237 1.19 -4.23 -10.80
CA SER A 237 1.42 -3.29 -9.69
C SER A 237 0.28 -2.30 -9.45
N GLY A 238 -0.64 -2.18 -10.41
CA GLY A 238 -1.76 -1.23 -10.36
C GLY A 238 -3.08 -1.84 -9.89
N ILE A 239 -3.86 -1.04 -9.16
CA ILE A 239 -5.31 -1.22 -9.03
C ILE A 239 -5.97 -0.15 -9.91
N HIS A 240 -6.97 -0.54 -10.70
CA HIS A 240 -7.79 0.38 -11.47
C HIS A 240 -9.27 0.19 -11.10
N ASN A 241 -10.12 1.15 -11.48
CA ASN A 241 -11.55 1.11 -11.19
C ASN A 241 -11.82 0.70 -9.73
N PHE A 242 -11.21 1.43 -8.79
CA PHE A 242 -11.28 1.24 -7.33
C PHE A 242 -10.63 -0.04 -6.77
N TYR A 243 -10.86 -1.21 -7.35
CA TYR A 243 -10.39 -2.50 -6.81
C TYR A 243 -10.18 -3.62 -7.84
N TRP A 244 -10.05 -3.31 -9.13
CA TRP A 244 -9.70 -4.30 -10.15
C TRP A 244 -8.19 -4.37 -10.38
N ALA A 245 -7.69 -5.56 -10.74
CA ALA A 245 -6.29 -5.80 -11.04
C ALA A 245 -6.15 -6.78 -12.20
N ASP A 246 -5.46 -6.36 -13.26
CA ASP A 246 -5.19 -7.21 -14.43
C ASP A 246 -3.98 -8.12 -14.16
N LYS A 247 -4.23 -9.38 -13.78
CA LYS A 247 -3.18 -10.34 -13.38
C LYS A 247 -2.84 -11.38 -14.44
N ILE A 248 -3.38 -11.22 -15.64
CA ILE A 248 -2.99 -12.01 -16.82
C ILE A 248 -2.08 -11.20 -17.73
N SER A 249 -0.97 -11.80 -18.14
CA SER A 249 -0.07 -11.26 -19.16
C SER A 249 -0.08 -12.13 -20.41
N PHE A 250 -0.22 -11.50 -21.58
CA PHE A 250 -0.14 -12.19 -22.87
C PHE A 250 1.19 -11.84 -23.56
N VAL A 251 2.01 -12.85 -23.85
CA VAL A 251 3.35 -12.68 -24.43
C VAL A 251 3.40 -13.29 -25.82
N GLY A 252 3.64 -12.47 -26.85
CA GLY A 252 3.58 -12.90 -28.25
C GLY A 252 2.18 -13.36 -28.70
N PHE A 253 1.16 -13.09 -27.87
CA PHE A 253 -0.23 -13.53 -28.06
C PHE A 253 -1.17 -12.36 -27.77
N ARG A 254 -2.28 -12.26 -28.52
CA ARG A 254 -3.32 -11.23 -28.34
C ARG A 254 -4.69 -11.85 -28.58
N PRO A 255 -5.33 -12.44 -27.55
CA PRO A 255 -6.66 -13.01 -27.71
C PRO A 255 -7.71 -11.90 -27.85
N SER A 256 -8.75 -12.15 -28.65
CA SER A 256 -9.88 -11.23 -28.82
C SER A 256 -10.73 -11.07 -27.55
N ASN A 257 -10.67 -12.04 -26.63
CA ASN A 257 -11.43 -12.10 -25.38
C ASN A 257 -10.54 -11.87 -24.14
N ALA A 258 -9.51 -11.03 -24.24
CA ALA A 258 -8.59 -10.73 -23.13
C ALA A 258 -9.32 -10.26 -21.85
N ASN A 259 -10.40 -9.48 -21.96
CA ASN A 259 -11.18 -9.04 -20.81
C ASN A 259 -11.90 -10.20 -20.10
N THR A 260 -12.38 -11.20 -20.85
CA THR A 260 -12.99 -12.40 -20.28
C THR A 260 -11.96 -13.18 -19.47
N TRP A 261 -10.74 -13.33 -19.99
CA TRP A 261 -9.63 -13.92 -19.26
C TRP A 261 -9.36 -13.20 -17.93
N GLN A 262 -9.19 -11.86 -17.96
CA GLN A 262 -8.92 -11.08 -16.74
C GLN A 262 -10.06 -11.24 -15.72
N MET A 263 -11.31 -11.17 -16.19
CA MET A 263 -12.48 -11.30 -15.33
C MET A 263 -12.56 -12.69 -14.68
N SER A 264 -12.37 -13.77 -15.45
CA SER A 264 -12.34 -15.14 -14.91
C SER A 264 -11.26 -15.31 -13.85
N LEU A 265 -10.06 -14.76 -14.07
CA LEU A 265 -9.00 -14.81 -13.07
C LEU A 265 -9.33 -13.96 -11.83
N ASN A 266 -9.97 -12.81 -11.99
CA ASN A 266 -10.39 -11.98 -10.86
C ASN A 266 -11.41 -12.71 -9.98
N TYR A 267 -12.37 -13.42 -10.57
CA TYR A 267 -13.29 -14.29 -9.82
C TYR A 267 -12.58 -15.47 -9.15
N LEU A 268 -11.64 -16.12 -9.83
CA LEU A 268 -10.83 -17.16 -9.21
C LEU A 268 -10.07 -16.62 -7.98
N ASN A 269 -9.43 -15.47 -8.14
CA ASN A 269 -8.70 -14.83 -7.05
C ASN A 269 -9.62 -14.37 -5.92
N ALA A 270 -10.82 -13.87 -6.23
CA ALA A 270 -11.81 -13.45 -5.24
C ALA A 270 -12.24 -14.57 -4.29
N ALA A 271 -12.21 -15.83 -4.74
CA ALA A 271 -12.40 -16.98 -3.86
C ALA A 271 -11.08 -17.47 -3.22
N LEU A 272 -9.99 -17.43 -3.98
CA LEU A 272 -8.68 -17.91 -3.52
C LEU A 272 -8.19 -17.13 -2.29
N GLY A 273 -8.47 -15.82 -2.24
CA GLY A 273 -8.12 -14.93 -1.13
C GLY A 273 -8.73 -15.36 0.22
N PRO A 274 -10.06 -15.35 0.39
CA PRO A 274 -10.68 -15.71 1.66
C PRO A 274 -10.49 -17.18 2.05
N GLU A 275 -10.43 -18.10 1.08
CA GLU A 275 -10.38 -19.54 1.40
C GLU A 275 -8.97 -20.08 1.61
N LEU A 276 -8.00 -19.60 0.84
CA LEU A 276 -6.63 -20.14 0.82
C LEU A 276 -5.55 -19.07 0.97
N GLN A 277 -5.94 -17.79 1.08
CA GLN A 277 -5.03 -16.64 1.17
C GLN A 277 -4.01 -16.59 0.03
N GLY A 278 -4.40 -17.07 -1.15
CA GLY A 278 -3.56 -17.11 -2.34
C GLY A 278 -3.83 -15.97 -3.33
N ASP A 279 -2.91 -15.81 -4.27
CA ASP A 279 -2.98 -14.78 -5.31
C ASP A 279 -2.39 -15.30 -6.63
N LEU A 280 -3.23 -15.63 -7.61
CA LEU A 280 -2.77 -16.21 -8.87
C LEU A 280 -2.52 -15.14 -9.94
N HIS A 281 -1.38 -15.30 -10.60
CA HIS A 281 -1.00 -14.62 -11.84
C HIS A 281 -0.85 -15.64 -12.97
N LEU A 282 -1.32 -15.28 -14.16
CA LEU A 282 -1.27 -16.14 -15.32
C LEU A 282 -0.49 -15.47 -16.46
N VAL A 283 0.42 -16.20 -17.09
CA VAL A 283 1.11 -15.76 -18.29
C VAL A 283 0.78 -16.74 -19.42
N ILE A 284 0.28 -16.22 -20.54
CA ILE A 284 -0.03 -17.02 -21.72
C ILE A 284 0.93 -16.60 -22.82
N ALA A 285 1.79 -17.52 -23.24
CA ALA A 285 2.90 -17.28 -24.14
C ALA A 285 2.72 -18.02 -25.47
N LYS A 286 2.78 -17.28 -26.57
CA LYS A 286 2.90 -17.79 -27.94
C LYS A 286 4.20 -17.25 -28.54
N SER A 287 5.30 -17.92 -28.24
CA SER A 287 6.65 -17.55 -28.70
C SER A 287 7.49 -18.80 -28.86
N GLU A 288 8.12 -19.00 -30.03
CA GLU A 288 8.97 -20.16 -30.27
C GLU A 288 10.11 -20.28 -29.25
N GLU A 289 10.68 -19.16 -28.83
CA GLU A 289 11.78 -19.13 -27.89
C GLU A 289 11.35 -19.61 -26.50
N ILE A 290 10.20 -19.14 -26.03
CA ILE A 290 9.62 -19.58 -24.75
C ILE A 290 9.20 -21.06 -24.85
N VAL A 291 8.61 -21.46 -25.98
CA VAL A 291 8.15 -22.84 -26.20
C VAL A 291 9.29 -23.85 -26.19
N ARG A 292 10.48 -23.47 -26.69
CA ARG A 292 11.67 -24.35 -26.69
C ARG A 292 12.33 -24.49 -25.31
N ALA A 293 12.10 -23.56 -24.39
CA ALA A 293 12.77 -23.53 -23.08
C ALA A 293 11.80 -23.12 -21.94
N PRO A 294 10.74 -23.91 -21.68
CA PRO A 294 9.71 -23.55 -20.70
C PRO A 294 10.25 -23.43 -19.27
N ASP A 295 11.17 -24.33 -18.89
CA ASP A 295 11.77 -24.38 -17.56
C ASP A 295 12.71 -23.22 -17.29
N GLU A 296 13.52 -22.83 -18.29
CA GLU A 296 14.37 -21.64 -18.21
C GLU A 296 13.52 -20.36 -18.10
N TYR A 297 12.42 -20.31 -18.84
CA TYR A 297 11.53 -19.15 -18.86
C TYR A 297 10.82 -18.94 -17.53
N ILE A 298 10.20 -19.97 -16.93
CA ILE A 298 9.53 -19.82 -15.62
C ILE A 298 10.53 -19.42 -14.52
N LEU A 299 11.74 -19.96 -14.55
CA LEU A 299 12.81 -19.60 -13.62
C LEU A 299 13.22 -18.13 -13.79
N ALA A 300 13.42 -17.69 -15.04
CA ALA A 300 13.74 -16.30 -15.36
C ALA A 300 12.62 -15.34 -14.96
N LEU A 301 11.36 -15.72 -15.21
CA LEU A 301 10.18 -14.92 -14.83
C LEU A 301 10.09 -14.75 -13.32
N LYS A 302 10.23 -15.83 -12.54
CA LYS A 302 10.22 -15.77 -11.08
C LYS A 302 11.34 -14.89 -10.55
N ALA A 303 12.57 -15.12 -11.01
CA ALA A 303 13.74 -14.34 -10.59
C ALA A 303 13.60 -12.86 -10.96
N HIS A 304 13.06 -12.57 -12.16
CA HIS A 304 12.75 -11.20 -12.59
C HIS A 304 11.70 -10.56 -11.69
N TRP A 305 10.56 -11.20 -11.45
CA TRP A 305 9.49 -10.65 -10.61
C TRP A 305 9.89 -10.51 -9.13
N GLN A 306 10.83 -11.31 -8.64
CA GLN A 306 11.41 -11.17 -7.30
C GLN A 306 12.52 -10.09 -7.23
N ASN A 307 12.90 -9.48 -8.35
CA ASN A 307 13.96 -8.51 -8.39
C ASN A 307 13.53 -7.17 -7.76
N ARG A 308 13.99 -6.95 -6.53
CA ARG A 308 13.71 -5.73 -5.75
C ARG A 308 14.35 -4.47 -6.30
N THR A 309 15.45 -4.57 -7.04
CA THR A 309 16.07 -3.36 -7.62
C THR A 309 15.22 -2.80 -8.75
N VAL A 310 14.44 -3.66 -9.42
CA VAL A 310 13.52 -3.28 -10.50
C VAL A 310 12.12 -2.95 -9.95
N PHE A 311 11.55 -3.82 -9.11
CA PHE A 311 10.15 -3.72 -8.69
C PHE A 311 9.96 -3.18 -7.26
N GLY A 312 11.03 -2.95 -6.50
CA GLY A 312 10.96 -2.39 -5.16
C GLY A 312 10.07 -3.23 -4.21
N ARG A 313 9.01 -2.58 -3.70
CA ARG A 313 8.02 -3.22 -2.81
C ARG A 313 6.98 -4.06 -3.55
N ASP A 314 6.95 -3.96 -4.88
CA ASP A 314 5.98 -4.64 -5.75
C ASP A 314 6.57 -5.93 -6.32
N ALA A 315 7.75 -6.34 -5.84
CA ALA A 315 8.31 -7.65 -6.12
C ALA A 315 7.35 -8.76 -5.68
N LEU A 316 7.41 -9.90 -6.38
CA LEU A 316 6.49 -11.03 -6.25
C LEU A 316 6.20 -11.40 -4.79
N SER A 317 4.92 -11.39 -4.43
CA SER A 317 4.51 -11.65 -3.05
C SER A 317 4.67 -13.13 -2.66
N LYS A 318 4.68 -13.41 -1.36
CA LYS A 318 4.84 -14.77 -0.84
C LYS A 318 3.66 -15.69 -1.18
N ASN A 319 2.45 -15.11 -1.25
CA ASN A 319 1.22 -15.86 -1.51
C ASN A 319 0.95 -16.00 -3.02
N SER A 320 1.80 -15.38 -3.84
CA SER A 320 1.59 -15.37 -5.28
C SER A 320 1.88 -16.74 -5.88
N ILE A 321 0.97 -17.20 -6.74
CA ILE A 321 1.12 -18.37 -7.60
C ILE A 321 1.28 -17.85 -9.02
N ILE A 322 2.31 -18.29 -9.73
CA ILE A 322 2.53 -17.95 -11.13
C ILE A 322 2.30 -19.19 -11.94
N VAL A 323 1.40 -19.11 -12.92
CA VAL A 323 1.21 -20.16 -13.93
C VAL A 323 1.59 -19.58 -15.29
N VAL A 324 2.38 -20.32 -16.06
CA VAL A 324 2.77 -20.01 -17.42
C VAL A 324 2.25 -21.10 -18.34
N LEU A 325 1.50 -20.71 -19.37
CA LEU A 325 0.99 -21.59 -20.42
C LEU A 325 1.70 -21.28 -21.73
N GLY A 326 2.31 -22.29 -22.33
CA GLY A 326 2.83 -22.20 -23.68
C GLY A 326 1.83 -22.73 -24.70
N THR A 327 1.71 -22.04 -25.84
CA THR A 327 0.90 -22.49 -26.98
C THR A 327 1.63 -22.25 -28.30
N GLN A 328 1.39 -23.10 -29.29
CA GLN A 328 1.88 -22.92 -30.67
C GLN A 328 0.79 -22.38 -31.59
N ASP A 329 -0.44 -22.84 -31.43
CA ASP A 329 -1.59 -22.51 -32.27
C ASP A 329 -2.41 -21.34 -31.70
N GLY A 330 -2.45 -21.19 -30.38
CA GLY A 330 -3.36 -20.28 -29.68
C GLY A 330 -4.71 -20.92 -29.34
N GLU A 331 -4.85 -22.23 -29.56
CA GLU A 331 -6.09 -22.99 -29.34
C GLU A 331 -5.94 -24.02 -28.21
N ARG A 332 -4.74 -24.56 -28.02
CA ARG A 332 -4.45 -25.54 -26.96
C ARG A 332 -3.19 -25.20 -26.20
N VAL A 333 -3.17 -25.64 -24.95
CA VAL A 333 -1.99 -25.58 -24.09
C VAL A 333 -1.02 -26.68 -24.51
N LEU A 334 0.14 -26.31 -25.03
CA LEU A 334 1.22 -27.24 -25.36
C LEU A 334 1.93 -27.76 -24.11
N TRP A 335 2.14 -26.87 -23.14
CA TRP A 335 2.72 -27.18 -21.83
C TRP A 335 2.28 -26.14 -20.79
N GLY A 336 2.26 -26.56 -19.52
CA GLY A 336 2.11 -25.68 -18.37
C GLY A 336 3.35 -25.72 -17.48
N ARG A 337 3.69 -24.59 -16.86
CA ARG A 337 4.65 -24.49 -15.76
C ARG A 337 4.08 -23.62 -14.67
N ALA A 338 4.36 -23.95 -13.42
CA ALA A 338 3.92 -23.16 -12.29
C ALA A 338 5.04 -23.00 -11.27
N THR A 339 4.97 -21.93 -10.50
CA THR A 339 5.80 -21.72 -9.32
C THR A 339 5.07 -20.82 -8.33
N THR A 340 5.58 -20.72 -7.11
CA THR A 340 5.06 -19.78 -6.10
C THR A 340 6.10 -18.72 -5.79
N GLY A 341 5.70 -17.65 -5.12
CA GLY A 341 6.64 -16.67 -4.54
C GLY A 341 7.56 -17.25 -3.47
N MET A 342 7.24 -18.45 -2.96
CA MET A 342 8.04 -19.13 -1.96
C MET A 342 9.10 -20.04 -2.60
N PRO A 343 10.23 -20.27 -1.91
CA PRO A 343 11.29 -21.15 -2.39
C PRO A 343 10.92 -22.65 -2.30
N PHE A 344 9.98 -23.02 -1.42
CA PHE A 344 9.56 -24.40 -1.20
C PHE A 344 8.09 -24.49 -0.79
N GLY A 345 7.52 -25.70 -0.91
CA GLY A 345 6.13 -26.01 -0.60
C GLY A 345 5.23 -26.02 -1.85
N ASN A 346 4.05 -26.64 -1.71
CA ASN A 346 3.10 -26.83 -2.81
C ASN A 346 3.61 -27.72 -3.96
N ASP A 347 4.60 -28.58 -3.74
CA ASP A 347 5.24 -29.35 -4.83
C ASP A 347 4.25 -30.21 -5.63
N GLN A 348 3.31 -30.86 -4.94
CA GLN A 348 2.25 -31.67 -5.57
C GLN A 348 1.32 -30.81 -6.44
N MET A 349 0.99 -29.60 -6.00
CA MET A 349 0.22 -28.64 -6.77
C MET A 349 0.97 -28.23 -8.05
N LEU A 350 2.26 -27.91 -7.93
CA LEU A 350 3.08 -27.46 -9.06
C LEU A 350 3.23 -28.57 -10.11
N VAL A 351 3.44 -29.81 -9.68
CA VAL A 351 3.50 -30.99 -10.57
C VAL A 351 2.14 -31.25 -11.24
N ALA A 352 1.04 -31.17 -10.48
CA ALA A 352 -0.30 -31.34 -11.04
C ALA A 352 -0.62 -30.28 -12.10
N LEU A 353 -0.32 -29.00 -11.83
CA LEU A 353 -0.49 -27.92 -12.82
C LEU A 353 0.33 -28.17 -14.09
N GLN A 354 1.57 -28.64 -13.95
CA GLN A 354 2.41 -28.96 -15.11
C GLN A 354 1.81 -30.06 -16.01
N ASN A 355 1.21 -31.08 -15.40
CA ASN A 355 0.69 -32.25 -16.11
C ASN A 355 -0.75 -32.03 -16.62
N ASP A 356 -1.64 -31.52 -15.77
CA ASP A 356 -3.08 -31.47 -16.02
C ASP A 356 -3.46 -30.35 -16.98
N LEU A 357 -2.65 -29.30 -17.10
CA LEU A 357 -2.87 -28.22 -18.05
C LEU A 357 -2.50 -28.61 -19.49
N LYS A 358 -1.67 -29.63 -19.69
CA LYS A 358 -1.21 -30.02 -21.03
C LYS A 358 -2.36 -30.56 -21.87
N GLY A 359 -2.52 -30.02 -23.08
CA GLY A 359 -3.54 -30.43 -24.05
C GLY A 359 -4.92 -29.81 -23.81
N VAL A 360 -5.11 -29.08 -22.71
CA VAL A 360 -6.36 -28.35 -22.40
C VAL A 360 -6.61 -27.29 -23.46
N ARG A 361 -7.89 -27.05 -23.78
CA ARG A 361 -8.29 -25.98 -24.69
C ARG A 361 -7.92 -24.63 -24.06
N LEU A 362 -7.29 -23.75 -24.83
CA LEU A 362 -6.81 -22.45 -24.36
C LEU A 362 -7.95 -21.43 -24.37
N ASP A 363 -8.88 -21.59 -23.44
CA ASP A 363 -9.96 -20.65 -23.15
C ASP A 363 -10.12 -20.46 -21.63
N PRO A 364 -10.74 -19.35 -21.19
CA PRO A 364 -10.88 -19.05 -19.76
C PRO A 364 -11.59 -20.16 -18.98
N ASP A 365 -12.67 -20.73 -19.53
CA ASP A 365 -13.50 -21.70 -18.82
C ASP A 365 -12.78 -23.04 -18.61
N SER A 366 -12.05 -23.52 -19.62
CA SER A 366 -11.31 -24.79 -19.55
C SER A 366 -10.07 -24.68 -18.65
N VAL A 367 -9.35 -23.55 -18.73
CA VAL A 367 -8.11 -23.35 -17.98
C VAL A 367 -8.39 -22.88 -16.55
N ILE A 368 -9.10 -21.76 -16.39
CA ILE A 368 -9.32 -21.10 -15.10
C ILE A 368 -10.53 -21.74 -14.41
N GLY A 369 -11.64 -21.87 -15.13
CA GLY A 369 -12.93 -22.28 -14.60
C GLY A 369 -13.94 -21.15 -14.56
N SER A 370 -15.21 -21.52 -14.40
CA SER A 370 -16.35 -20.61 -14.28
C SER A 370 -16.67 -20.32 -12.81
N MET A 371 -15.64 -19.98 -12.02
CA MET A 371 -15.80 -19.71 -10.60
C MET A 371 -16.69 -18.49 -10.38
N ARG A 372 -17.62 -18.58 -9.43
CA ARG A 372 -18.50 -17.47 -9.09
C ARG A 372 -18.73 -17.39 -7.59
N ALA A 373 -18.93 -16.17 -7.10
CA ALA A 373 -19.38 -15.92 -5.75
C ALA A 373 -20.91 -15.80 -5.72
N GLU A 374 -21.52 -16.25 -4.63
CA GLU A 374 -22.94 -16.08 -4.33
C GLU A 374 -23.08 -15.33 -3.01
N LEU A 375 -23.89 -14.26 -3.02
CA LEU A 375 -24.20 -13.49 -1.83
C LEU A 375 -25.36 -14.14 -1.06
N LEU A 376 -25.07 -14.59 0.16
CA LEU A 376 -26.04 -15.18 1.08
C LEU A 376 -26.59 -14.12 2.05
N PRO A 377 -27.74 -14.40 2.70
CA PRO A 377 -28.28 -13.53 3.75
C PRO A 377 -27.24 -13.19 4.83
N GLY A 378 -27.24 -11.92 5.26
CA GLY A 378 -26.27 -11.42 6.23
C GLY A 378 -24.89 -11.09 5.66
N ALA A 379 -24.82 -10.75 4.37
CA ALA A 379 -23.60 -10.31 3.68
C ALA A 379 -22.46 -11.36 3.68
N LYS A 380 -22.83 -12.65 3.71
CA LYS A 380 -21.90 -13.77 3.63
C LYS A 380 -21.67 -14.17 2.19
N ILE A 381 -20.45 -14.57 1.85
CA ILE A 381 -20.08 -15.02 0.51
C ILE A 381 -19.91 -16.53 0.52
N ARG A 382 -20.48 -17.20 -0.49
CA ARG A 382 -20.20 -18.60 -0.81
C ARG A 382 -19.56 -18.69 -2.18
N THR A 383 -18.44 -19.38 -2.27
CA THR A 383 -17.83 -19.73 -3.56
C THR A 383 -18.56 -20.92 -4.18
N VAL A 384 -18.85 -20.82 -5.46
CA VAL A 384 -19.32 -21.94 -6.28
C VAL A 384 -18.22 -22.30 -7.26
N HIS A 385 -17.78 -23.54 -7.17
CA HIS A 385 -16.71 -24.07 -8.00
C HIS A 385 -17.21 -24.50 -9.38
N GLY A 386 -16.42 -24.22 -10.41
CA GLY A 386 -16.56 -24.72 -11.77
C GLY A 386 -15.71 -25.98 -12.03
N THR A 387 -15.33 -26.17 -13.29
CA THR A 387 -14.63 -27.37 -13.79
C THR A 387 -13.26 -27.07 -14.39
N GLY A 388 -12.75 -25.86 -14.20
CA GLY A 388 -11.45 -25.44 -14.74
C GLY A 388 -10.30 -26.19 -14.08
N VAL A 389 -9.21 -26.41 -14.83
CA VAL A 389 -8.06 -27.15 -14.31
C VAL A 389 -7.37 -26.43 -13.16
N LEU A 390 -7.16 -25.11 -13.26
CA LEU A 390 -6.54 -24.32 -12.20
C LEU A 390 -7.34 -24.45 -10.90
N GLU A 391 -8.64 -24.21 -10.98
CA GLU A 391 -9.56 -24.36 -9.85
C GLU A 391 -9.50 -25.75 -9.20
N ILE A 392 -9.61 -26.82 -9.99
CA ILE A 392 -9.61 -28.19 -9.47
C ILE A 392 -8.32 -28.49 -8.70
N VAL A 393 -7.17 -28.06 -9.26
CA VAL A 393 -5.86 -28.33 -8.67
C VAL A 393 -5.65 -27.47 -7.41
N LEU A 394 -5.89 -26.17 -7.48
CA LEU A 394 -5.63 -25.21 -6.39
C LEU A 394 -6.46 -25.50 -5.14
N TRP A 395 -7.70 -25.96 -5.30
CA TRP A 395 -8.55 -26.33 -4.17
C TRP A 395 -8.42 -27.81 -3.77
N GLY A 396 -7.65 -28.60 -4.53
CA GLY A 396 -7.51 -30.03 -4.31
C GLY A 396 -8.82 -30.79 -4.44
N LEU A 397 -9.73 -30.35 -5.32
CA LEU A 397 -11.09 -30.90 -5.46
C LEU A 397 -11.08 -32.38 -5.88
N LYS A 398 -10.07 -32.78 -6.67
CA LYS A 398 -9.83 -34.19 -7.04
C LYS A 398 -8.80 -34.87 -6.15
N ASN A 399 -7.76 -34.13 -5.76
CA ASN A 399 -6.68 -34.63 -4.93
C ASN A 399 -6.34 -33.60 -3.84
N PRO A 400 -6.68 -33.84 -2.57
CA PRO A 400 -6.40 -32.91 -1.48
C PRO A 400 -4.91 -32.54 -1.33
N ALA A 401 -3.99 -33.39 -1.79
CA ALA A 401 -2.55 -33.11 -1.74
C ALA A 401 -2.12 -31.98 -2.68
N THR A 402 -2.92 -31.64 -3.70
CA THR A 402 -2.62 -30.53 -4.62
C THR A 402 -3.16 -29.18 -4.11
N LYS A 403 -3.93 -29.18 -3.01
CA LYS A 403 -4.51 -27.96 -2.46
C LYS A 403 -3.41 -26.95 -2.13
N PHE A 404 -3.59 -25.70 -2.54
CA PHE A 404 -2.67 -24.63 -2.20
C PHE A 404 -2.61 -24.44 -0.68
N GLN A 405 -1.38 -24.35 -0.19
CA GLN A 405 -1.04 -24.11 1.21
C GLN A 405 -0.15 -22.88 1.29
N ARG A 406 -0.62 -21.90 2.05
CA ARG A 406 0.14 -20.69 2.33
C ARG A 406 1.30 -21.01 3.27
N VAL A 407 2.50 -20.55 2.92
CA VAL A 407 3.70 -20.77 3.75
C VAL A 407 3.85 -19.64 4.78
N SER A 408 4.25 -20.02 6.00
CA SER A 408 4.43 -19.10 7.11
C SER A 408 5.72 -18.29 6.97
N MET A 409 5.66 -17.00 7.30
CA MET A 409 6.87 -16.15 7.42
C MET A 409 7.50 -16.22 8.81
N THR A 410 6.70 -16.51 9.83
CA THR A 410 7.12 -16.44 11.25
C THR A 410 6.91 -17.75 12.01
N ALA A 411 6.19 -18.72 11.44
CA ALA A 411 5.70 -19.95 12.08
C ALA A 411 4.68 -19.75 13.22
N ASN A 412 4.23 -18.51 13.44
CA ASN A 412 3.31 -18.19 14.54
C ASN A 412 1.83 -18.22 14.12
N ASN A 413 1.54 -18.34 12.83
CA ASN A 413 0.18 -18.38 12.31
C ASN A 413 -0.26 -19.84 12.18
N ILE A 414 -1.33 -20.21 12.91
CA ILE A 414 -1.85 -21.59 12.97
C ILE A 414 -2.33 -22.07 11.60
N ASP A 415 -2.78 -21.15 10.75
CA ASP A 415 -3.30 -21.46 9.41
C ASP A 415 -2.20 -21.51 8.33
N ASP A 416 -0.96 -21.13 8.64
CA ASP A 416 0.16 -21.14 7.70
C ASP A 416 1.01 -22.42 7.86
N PHE A 417 1.52 -22.96 6.74
CA PHE A 417 2.38 -24.14 6.71
C PHE A 417 3.88 -23.80 6.86
N GLY A 418 4.64 -24.66 7.55
CA GLY A 418 6.11 -24.63 7.58
C GLY A 418 6.76 -23.86 8.75
N GLY A 419 8.09 -24.01 8.89
CA GLY A 419 8.87 -23.54 10.05
C GLY A 419 9.24 -22.05 10.09
N GLY A 420 8.76 -21.24 9.14
CA GLY A 420 9.00 -19.79 9.11
C GLY A 420 10.41 -19.37 8.69
N PHE A 421 10.59 -18.07 8.49
CA PHE A 421 11.83 -17.45 8.00
C PHE A 421 12.32 -16.30 8.88
N LEU A 422 11.88 -16.25 10.14
CA LEU A 422 12.21 -15.16 11.07
C LEU A 422 13.74 -15.04 11.28
N TYR A 423 14.50 -16.13 11.16
CA TYR A 423 15.96 -16.13 11.26
C TYR A 423 16.62 -15.20 10.23
N LEU A 424 16.05 -15.08 9.02
CA LEU A 424 16.54 -14.20 7.96
C LEU A 424 16.46 -12.71 8.36
N LYS A 425 15.62 -12.37 9.34
CA LYS A 425 15.57 -11.00 9.88
C LYS A 425 16.95 -10.59 10.39
N SER A 426 17.78 -11.49 10.90
CA SER A 426 19.13 -11.14 11.38
C SER A 426 20.11 -10.75 10.27
N GLU A 427 19.87 -11.22 9.03
CA GLU A 427 20.75 -11.02 7.87
C GLU A 427 20.53 -9.67 7.16
N ILE A 428 19.40 -9.01 7.43
CA ILE A 428 19.02 -7.77 6.73
C ILE A 428 19.96 -6.64 7.15
N GLN A 429 20.65 -6.07 6.17
CA GLN A 429 21.51 -4.92 6.39
C GLN A 429 20.82 -3.62 5.99
N LEU A 430 21.11 -2.55 6.74
CA LEU A 430 20.72 -1.20 6.32
C LEU A 430 21.67 -0.73 5.23
N THR A 431 21.12 -0.02 4.25
CA THR A 431 21.90 0.66 3.21
C THR A 431 22.75 1.79 3.81
N GLY A 432 23.81 2.19 3.10
CA GLY A 432 24.65 3.32 3.51
C GLY A 432 23.84 4.61 3.74
N GLY A 433 22.89 4.90 2.83
CA GLY A 433 21.99 6.05 2.96
C GLY A 433 21.10 6.00 4.19
N GLN A 434 20.54 4.84 4.54
CA GLN A 434 19.75 4.67 5.77
C GLN A 434 20.59 4.87 7.03
N ARG A 435 21.82 4.34 7.05
CA ARG A 435 22.74 4.56 8.18
C ARG A 435 23.06 6.04 8.35
N ALA A 436 23.35 6.75 7.25
CA ALA A 436 23.61 8.18 7.26
C ALA A 436 22.39 8.99 7.73
N ALA A 437 21.19 8.65 7.28
CA ALA A 437 19.95 9.30 7.71
C ALA A 437 19.71 9.11 9.22
N ILE A 438 19.96 7.92 9.77
CA ILE A 438 19.87 7.68 11.21
C ILE A 438 20.88 8.55 11.97
N VAL A 439 22.14 8.61 11.52
CA VAL A 439 23.16 9.48 12.13
C VAL A 439 22.70 10.94 12.12
N PHE A 440 22.18 11.41 10.99
CA PHE A 440 21.70 12.79 10.85
C PHE A 440 20.53 13.11 11.78
N VAL A 441 19.51 12.26 11.84
CA VAL A 441 18.35 12.46 12.74
C VAL A 441 18.76 12.37 14.20
N THR A 442 19.58 11.38 14.56
CA THR A 442 20.14 11.28 15.92
C THR A 442 20.92 12.53 16.28
N PHE A 443 21.75 13.06 15.38
CA PHE A 443 22.46 14.32 15.56
C PHE A 443 21.49 15.47 15.84
N LEU A 444 20.45 15.66 15.02
CA LEU A 444 19.45 16.73 15.23
C LEU A 444 18.75 16.62 16.59
N VAL A 445 18.39 15.41 17.03
CA VAL A 445 17.80 15.20 18.37
C VAL A 445 18.80 15.52 19.46
N CYS A 446 20.07 15.15 19.29
CA CYS A 446 21.12 15.48 20.27
C CYS A 446 21.39 16.99 20.35
N MET A 447 21.20 17.75 19.27
CA MET A 447 21.34 19.21 19.28
C MET A 447 20.37 19.91 20.24
N ILE A 448 19.23 19.28 20.56
CA ILE A 448 18.28 19.81 21.56
C ILE A 448 18.96 19.96 22.92
N VAL A 449 19.87 19.05 23.29
CA VAL A 449 20.64 19.14 24.55
C VAL A 449 21.43 20.43 24.61
N TRP A 450 22.11 20.78 23.51
CA TRP A 450 22.87 22.02 23.45
C TRP A 450 21.97 23.24 23.48
N VAL A 451 20.84 23.23 22.77
CA VAL A 451 19.86 24.32 22.85
C VAL A 451 19.35 24.52 24.27
N VAL A 452 19.07 23.44 25.00
CA VAL A 452 18.61 23.50 26.39
C VAL A 452 19.69 24.10 27.30
N PHE A 453 20.94 23.63 27.22
CA PHE A 453 22.03 24.20 28.02
C PHE A 453 22.31 25.66 27.67
N VAL A 454 22.25 26.05 26.39
CA VAL A 454 22.38 27.46 26.00
C VAL A 454 21.28 28.32 26.62
N ARG A 455 20.04 27.82 26.75
CA ARG A 455 18.89 28.60 27.21
C ARG A 455 18.72 28.63 28.73
N VAL A 456 18.96 27.49 29.38
CA VAL A 456 18.62 27.21 30.79
C VAL A 456 19.88 27.05 31.66
N GLY A 457 21.06 26.94 31.05
CA GLY A 457 22.32 26.72 31.75
C GLY A 457 22.72 27.83 32.73
N GLU A 458 23.68 27.50 33.59
CA GLU A 458 24.27 28.39 34.57
C GLU A 458 24.83 29.65 33.91
N ARG A 459 24.27 30.79 34.28
CA ARG A 459 24.71 32.09 33.77
C ARG A 459 25.85 32.59 34.63
N THR A 460 27.07 32.46 34.14
CA THR A 460 28.22 33.08 34.80
C THR A 460 28.23 34.57 34.46
N TRP A 461 27.89 35.41 35.44
CA TRP A 461 28.15 36.84 35.36
C TRP A 461 29.67 37.03 35.37
N ARG A 462 30.27 37.39 34.23
CA ARG A 462 31.62 37.95 34.25
C ARG A 462 31.51 39.35 34.86
N SER A 463 31.79 39.47 36.15
CA SER A 463 32.18 40.74 36.74
C SER A 463 33.50 41.18 36.09
N SER A 464 33.42 41.98 35.03
CA SER A 464 34.56 42.76 34.58
C SER A 464 34.69 43.99 35.49
N ASN A 465 35.67 43.91 36.39
CA ASN A 465 36.09 44.90 37.40
C ASN A 465 35.15 45.12 38.60
#